data_AF-A0A8J4TTJ2-F1
#
_entry.id   AF-A0A8J4TTJ2-F1
#
_cell.length_a   1.000
_cell.length_b   1.000
_cell.length_c   1.000
_cell.angle_alpha   90.00
_cell.angle_beta   90.00
_cell.angle_gamma   90.00
#
_symmetry.space_group_name_H-M   'P 1'
#
loop_
_entity.id
_entity.type
_entity.pdbx_description
1 polymer ?
#
loop_
_entity_poly.entity_id
_entity_poly.type
_entity_poly.pdbx_seq_one_letter_code
_entity_poly.pdbx_strand_id
1 'polypeptide(L)'
;LILLFYVVFYTFLAGMFCLTMYVMLLTLDDYKPTHQDRLSTPGLMIRPKDKDLEIIYDIEKTESWDRYVQALNTFLIPYNNSQQLLNNVACAPDEFNFQGDSGNVRNNPKRACQFNRTMLEECSGLADHTYGYRDGKPCVLIKLNRVIGMLPGKDGQTPYITCGAKKDDSDVQVIYFPPNGTFNLMYYPYYGQRAQ
;
A
#
# COMPACT_ATOMS: atom_id res chain seq x y z
N LEU A 1 -29.28 7.72 -47.12
CA LEU A 1 -30.37 7.34 -46.18
C LEU A 1 -29.88 6.38 -45.10
N ILE A 2 -29.29 5.24 -45.45
CA ILE A 2 -28.81 4.22 -44.49
C ILE A 2 -27.74 4.79 -43.53
N LEU A 3 -26.76 5.54 -44.04
CA LEU A 3 -25.71 6.13 -43.20
C LEU A 3 -26.26 7.14 -42.19
N LEU A 4 -27.16 8.04 -42.64
CA LEU A 4 -27.82 9.00 -41.76
C LEU A 4 -28.64 8.30 -40.67
N PHE A 5 -29.38 7.23 -41.02
CA PHE A 5 -30.11 6.42 -40.06
C PHE A 5 -29.19 5.85 -38.97
N TYR A 6 -28.08 5.24 -39.35
CA TYR A 6 -27.13 4.70 -38.37
C TYR A 6 -26.47 5.79 -37.51
N VAL A 7 -26.16 6.96 -38.08
CA VAL A 7 -25.61 8.09 -37.31
C VAL A 7 -26.61 8.53 -36.23
N VAL A 8 -27.87 8.75 -36.59
CA VAL A 8 -28.92 9.17 -35.63
C VAL A 8 -29.21 8.08 -34.61
N PHE A 9 -29.27 6.83 -35.04
CA PHE A 9 -29.51 5.69 -34.15
C PHE A 9 -28.39 5.54 -33.11
N TYR A 10 -27.13 5.56 -33.54
CA TYR A 10 -26.00 5.40 -32.62
C TYR A 10 -25.77 6.62 -31.73
N THR A 11 -26.07 7.84 -32.18
CA THR A 11 -26.02 9.01 -31.28
C THR A 11 -27.08 8.93 -30.19
N PHE A 12 -28.30 8.51 -30.51
CA PHE A 12 -29.34 8.30 -29.51
C PHE A 12 -28.97 7.16 -28.54
N LEU A 13 -28.48 6.03 -29.05
CA LEU A 13 -28.04 4.90 -28.24
C LEU A 13 -26.89 5.30 -27.29
N ALA A 14 -25.90 6.03 -27.80
CA ALA A 14 -24.80 6.55 -26.99
C ALA A 14 -25.32 7.54 -25.93
N GLY A 15 -26.27 8.39 -26.27
CA GLY A 15 -26.93 9.30 -25.33
C GLY A 15 -27.63 8.58 -24.18
N MET A 16 -28.39 7.51 -24.49
CA MET A 16 -29.03 6.66 -23.47
C MET A 16 -27.98 6.00 -22.56
N PHE A 17 -26.92 5.45 -23.13
CA PHE A 17 -25.83 4.82 -22.35
C PHE A 17 -25.11 5.83 -21.44
N CYS A 18 -24.82 7.03 -21.94
CA CYS A 18 -24.24 8.10 -21.13
C CYS A 18 -25.16 8.52 -19.98
N LEU A 19 -26.47 8.63 -20.23
CA LEU A 19 -27.45 8.97 -19.20
C LEU A 19 -27.54 7.89 -18.11
N THR A 20 -27.59 6.61 -18.48
CA THR A 20 -27.64 5.52 -17.49
C THR A 20 -26.34 5.44 -16.68
N MET A 21 -25.18 5.63 -17.31
CA MET A 21 -23.90 5.71 -16.61
C MET A 21 -23.86 6.92 -15.66
N TYR A 22 -24.36 8.08 -16.07
CA TYR A 22 -24.41 9.29 -15.24
C TYR A 22 -25.28 9.08 -13.99
N VAL A 23 -26.50 8.53 -14.16
CA VAL A 23 -27.38 8.23 -13.03
C VAL A 23 -26.74 7.23 -12.06
N MET A 24 -26.05 6.21 -12.58
CA MET A 24 -25.29 5.28 -11.73
C MET A 24 -24.18 5.98 -10.95
N LEU A 25 -23.43 6.91 -11.55
CA LEU A 25 -22.37 7.64 -10.85
C LEU A 25 -22.93 8.53 -9.72
N LEU A 26 -24.14 9.07 -9.86
CA LEU A 26 -24.79 9.86 -8.81
C LEU A 26 -25.18 9.03 -7.57
N THR A 27 -25.28 7.71 -7.68
CA THR A 27 -25.59 6.85 -6.52
C THR A 27 -24.34 6.38 -5.76
N LEU A 28 -23.15 6.70 -6.24
CA LEU A 28 -21.88 6.31 -5.62
C LEU A 28 -21.42 7.34 -4.58
N ASP A 29 -20.84 6.84 -3.50
CA ASP A 29 -20.13 7.68 -2.53
C ASP A 29 -18.68 7.88 -2.99
N ASP A 30 -18.25 9.13 -3.07
CA ASP A 30 -16.91 9.52 -3.51
C ASP A 30 -15.78 9.07 -2.57
N TYR A 31 -16.09 8.70 -1.32
CA TYR A 31 -15.13 8.38 -0.27
C TYR A 31 -15.13 6.91 0.13
N LYS A 32 -16.23 6.17 -0.08
CA LYS A 32 -16.34 4.77 0.31
C LYS A 32 -16.98 3.93 -0.80
N PRO A 33 -16.40 2.78 -1.17
CA PRO A 33 -17.03 1.87 -2.12
C PRO A 33 -18.30 1.25 -1.55
N THR A 34 -19.32 1.09 -2.40
CA THR A 34 -20.62 0.51 -2.04
C THR A 34 -20.50 -0.94 -1.55
N HIS A 35 -19.60 -1.72 -2.17
CA HIS A 35 -19.37 -3.13 -1.83
C HIS A 35 -17.89 -3.41 -1.61
N GLN A 36 -17.58 -4.20 -0.58
CA GLN A 36 -16.21 -4.60 -0.19
C GLN A 36 -16.12 -6.11 0.13
N ASP A 37 -17.11 -6.89 -0.27
CA ASP A 37 -17.19 -8.35 -0.05
C ASP A 37 -16.01 -9.12 -0.64
N ARG A 38 -15.42 -8.61 -1.74
CA ARG A 38 -14.23 -9.18 -2.39
C ARG A 38 -12.90 -8.77 -1.75
N LEU A 39 -12.93 -7.95 -0.70
CA LEU A 39 -11.77 -7.38 -0.02
C LEU A 39 -11.73 -7.75 1.47
N SER A 40 -12.43 -8.81 1.88
CA SER A 40 -12.54 -9.22 3.29
C SER A 40 -11.19 -9.56 3.93
N THR A 41 -10.24 -10.08 3.16
CA THR A 41 -8.87 -10.37 3.60
C THR A 41 -7.88 -9.58 2.76
N PRO A 42 -7.14 -8.61 3.35
CA PRO A 42 -6.13 -7.86 2.60
C PRO A 42 -5.00 -8.77 2.14
N GLY A 43 -4.57 -8.57 0.90
CA GLY A 43 -3.35 -9.21 0.38
C GLY A 43 -2.08 -8.59 0.97
N LEU A 44 -1.04 -9.41 1.06
CA LEU A 44 0.33 -8.97 1.31
C LEU A 44 1.11 -8.91 0.00
N MET A 45 1.99 -7.93 -0.12
CA MET A 45 2.84 -7.70 -1.28
C MET A 45 4.28 -7.47 -0.81
N ILE A 46 5.24 -8.02 -1.53
CA ILE A 46 6.67 -7.79 -1.27
C ILE A 46 7.25 -6.74 -2.24
N ARG A 47 8.32 -6.08 -1.80
CA ARG A 47 9.19 -5.23 -2.62
C ARG A 47 10.66 -5.63 -2.39
N PRO A 48 11.48 -5.66 -3.44
CA PRO A 48 11.18 -5.27 -4.83
C PRO A 48 10.28 -6.28 -5.54
N LYS A 49 9.46 -5.80 -6.50
CA LYS A 49 8.53 -6.64 -7.27
C LYS A 49 9.20 -7.03 -8.59
N ASP A 50 9.54 -8.29 -8.75
CA ASP A 50 9.87 -8.88 -10.06
C ASP A 50 8.65 -9.63 -10.63
N LYS A 51 8.73 -10.08 -11.89
CA LYS A 51 7.61 -10.68 -12.65
C LYS A 51 6.95 -11.85 -11.90
N ASP A 52 7.75 -12.73 -11.31
CA ASP A 52 7.29 -13.96 -10.67
C ASP A 52 7.47 -13.93 -9.14
N LEU A 53 7.68 -12.74 -8.55
CA LEU A 53 8.04 -12.56 -7.12
C LEU A 53 9.33 -13.30 -6.72
N GLU A 54 10.16 -13.65 -7.69
CA GLU A 54 11.47 -14.26 -7.49
C GLU A 54 12.56 -13.18 -7.47
N ILE A 55 13.45 -13.27 -6.49
CA ILE A 55 14.63 -12.41 -6.38
C ILE A 55 15.84 -13.30 -6.66
N ILE A 56 16.37 -13.19 -7.88
CA ILE A 56 17.52 -13.98 -8.34
C ILE A 56 18.61 -13.00 -8.76
N TYR A 57 19.75 -13.09 -8.09
CA TYR A 57 20.92 -12.25 -8.35
C TYR A 57 22.20 -12.99 -7.98
N ASP A 58 23.32 -12.42 -8.41
CA ASP A 58 24.66 -12.90 -8.15
C ASP A 58 25.39 -11.82 -7.34
N ILE A 59 25.95 -12.21 -6.18
CA ILE A 59 26.60 -11.30 -5.24
C ILE A 59 27.81 -10.61 -5.91
N GLU A 60 28.53 -11.33 -6.77
CA GLU A 60 29.73 -10.81 -7.44
C GLU A 60 29.39 -9.80 -8.54
N LYS A 61 28.18 -9.88 -9.10
CA LYS A 61 27.74 -9.04 -10.24
C LYS A 61 26.79 -7.96 -9.76
N THR A 62 27.34 -6.77 -9.49
CA THR A 62 26.60 -5.58 -9.07
C THR A 62 25.38 -5.28 -9.95
N GLU A 63 25.51 -5.42 -11.27
CA GLU A 63 24.40 -5.16 -12.22
C GLU A 63 23.19 -6.09 -12.02
N SER A 64 23.40 -7.28 -11.45
CA SER A 64 22.32 -8.26 -11.25
C SER A 64 21.32 -7.85 -10.17
N TRP A 65 21.79 -7.15 -9.13
CA TRP A 65 20.99 -6.68 -8.00
C TRP A 65 20.73 -5.18 -8.01
N ASP A 66 21.44 -4.38 -8.82
CA ASP A 66 21.23 -2.94 -8.92
C ASP A 66 19.76 -2.59 -9.26
N ARG A 67 19.12 -3.37 -10.14
CA ARG A 67 17.68 -3.22 -10.45
C ARG A 67 16.78 -3.31 -9.21
N TYR A 68 17.13 -4.16 -8.25
CA TYR A 68 16.38 -4.37 -7.02
C TYR A 68 16.57 -3.20 -6.05
N VAL A 69 17.82 -2.76 -5.91
CA VAL A 69 18.19 -1.59 -5.10
C VAL A 69 17.53 -0.31 -5.63
N GLN A 70 17.54 -0.08 -6.94
CA GLN A 70 16.86 1.05 -7.56
C GLN A 70 15.34 1.02 -7.33
N ALA A 71 14.72 -0.16 -7.43
CA ALA A 71 13.30 -0.33 -7.16
C ALA A 71 12.94 -0.04 -5.69
N LEU A 72 13.78 -0.48 -4.73
CA LEU A 72 13.62 -0.19 -3.31
C LEU A 72 13.81 1.31 -3.01
N ASN A 73 14.85 1.93 -3.56
CA ASN A 73 15.09 3.36 -3.43
C ASN A 73 13.90 4.17 -3.93
N THR A 74 13.42 3.88 -5.15
CA THR A 74 12.28 4.56 -5.75
C THR A 74 11.00 4.40 -4.93
N PHE A 75 10.77 3.18 -4.40
CA PHE A 75 9.64 2.90 -3.53
C PHE A 75 9.68 3.68 -2.21
N LEU A 76 10.88 3.93 -1.67
CA LEU A 76 11.06 4.57 -0.38
C LEU A 76 11.11 6.11 -0.43
N ILE A 77 11.20 6.74 -1.61
CA ILE A 77 11.20 8.21 -1.76
C ILE A 77 10.06 8.90 -0.97
N PRO A 78 8.79 8.42 -1.02
CA PRO A 78 7.69 9.02 -0.26
C PRO A 78 7.84 8.96 1.26
N TYR A 79 8.70 8.09 1.78
CA TYR A 79 8.91 7.82 3.20
C TYR A 79 10.11 8.57 3.79
N ASN A 80 10.72 9.46 3.01
CA ASN A 80 11.75 10.36 3.51
C ASN A 80 11.15 11.31 4.56
N ASN A 81 11.90 11.57 5.64
CA ASN A 81 11.43 12.36 6.78
C ASN A 81 10.87 13.72 6.38
N SER A 82 11.49 14.41 5.41
CA SER A 82 11.01 15.71 4.92
C SER A 82 9.62 15.61 4.26
N GLN A 83 9.36 14.57 3.47
CA GLN A 83 8.07 14.37 2.82
C GLN A 83 7.00 13.93 3.82
N GLN A 84 7.38 13.09 4.79
CA GLN A 84 6.50 12.64 5.87
C GLN A 84 6.08 13.80 6.77
N LEU A 85 7.01 14.71 7.12
CA LEU A 85 6.71 15.90 7.92
C LEU A 85 5.76 16.88 7.21
N LEU A 86 5.85 17.01 5.89
CA LEU A 86 5.00 17.92 5.11
C LEU A 86 3.57 17.39 4.93
N ASN A 87 3.43 16.07 4.71
CA ASN A 87 2.16 15.48 4.31
C ASN A 87 1.39 14.83 5.48
N ASN A 88 2.11 14.31 6.47
CA ASN A 88 1.59 13.41 7.50
C ASN A 88 1.82 13.96 8.91
N VAL A 89 1.12 13.41 9.90
CA VAL A 89 1.21 13.82 11.32
C VAL A 89 1.79 12.72 12.20
N ALA A 90 2.38 13.11 13.33
CA ALA A 90 2.75 12.16 14.36
C ALA A 90 1.49 11.63 15.04
N CYS A 91 1.36 10.30 15.13
CA CYS A 91 0.22 9.64 15.75
C CYS A 91 0.63 8.93 17.05
N ALA A 92 -0.34 8.69 17.92
CA ALA A 92 -0.15 7.86 19.09
C ALA A 92 0.03 6.40 18.67
N PRO A 93 1.10 5.71 19.10
CA PRO A 93 1.30 4.30 18.78
C PRO A 93 0.26 3.43 19.51
N ASP A 94 -0.01 2.26 18.93
CA ASP A 94 -0.83 1.18 19.48
C ASP A 94 -2.32 1.51 19.66
N GLU A 95 -2.76 2.65 19.15
CA GLU A 95 -4.16 3.07 19.11
C GLU A 95 -4.62 3.27 17.67
N PHE A 96 -5.89 2.98 17.37
CA PHE A 96 -6.45 3.27 16.06
C PHE A 96 -6.60 4.79 15.86
N ASN A 97 -6.19 5.29 14.71
CA ASN A 97 -6.30 6.70 14.34
C ASN A 97 -7.69 7.03 13.81
N PHE A 98 -8.69 6.97 14.70
CA PHE A 98 -10.06 7.35 14.37
C PHE A 98 -10.18 8.87 14.21
N GLN A 99 -10.46 9.30 12.98
CA GLN A 99 -10.72 10.69 12.63
C GLN A 99 -12.20 10.85 12.29
N GLY A 100 -12.95 11.50 13.19
CA GLY A 100 -14.34 11.90 12.96
C GLY A 100 -14.47 12.98 11.89
N ASP A 101 -15.69 13.16 11.39
CA ASP A 101 -16.01 14.29 10.53
C ASP A 101 -16.29 15.54 11.38
N SER A 102 -15.72 16.68 10.99
CA SER A 102 -15.91 17.94 11.71
C SER A 102 -17.23 18.60 11.30
N GLY A 103 -18.31 18.28 12.01
CA GLY A 103 -19.63 18.91 11.81
C GLY A 103 -20.22 18.61 10.42
N ASN A 104 -20.46 19.66 9.62
CA ASN A 104 -21.04 19.53 8.28
C ASN A 104 -20.00 19.23 7.18
N VAL A 105 -18.70 19.25 7.48
CA VAL A 105 -17.64 18.98 6.51
C VAL A 105 -17.26 17.50 6.60
N ARG A 106 -17.92 16.71 5.75
CA ARG A 106 -17.58 15.30 5.54
C ARG A 106 -16.16 15.19 4.99
N ASN A 107 -15.32 14.36 5.61
CA ASN A 107 -13.97 14.06 5.14
C ASN A 107 -13.07 15.31 4.86
N ASN A 108 -13.11 16.33 5.73
CA ASN A 108 -12.03 17.32 5.79
C ASN A 108 -10.69 16.56 5.87
N PRO A 109 -9.63 16.91 5.09
CA PRO A 109 -8.55 15.98 4.78
C PRO A 109 -8.01 15.30 6.03
N LYS A 110 -8.29 14.00 6.14
CA LYS A 110 -7.85 13.18 7.24
C LYS A 110 -6.34 13.03 7.10
N ARG A 111 -5.62 13.16 8.21
CA ARG A 111 -4.17 13.15 8.21
C ARG A 111 -3.66 11.73 8.37
N ALA A 112 -2.76 11.31 7.48
CA ALA A 112 -2.07 10.04 7.63
C ALA A 112 -1.01 10.11 8.73
N CYS A 113 -0.75 8.97 9.37
CA CYS A 113 0.36 8.85 10.31
C CYS A 113 1.69 8.76 9.59
N GLN A 114 2.70 9.42 10.15
CA GLN A 114 4.06 9.39 9.63
C GLN A 114 4.64 7.97 9.73
N PHE A 115 5.18 7.48 8.62
CA PHE A 115 6.06 6.32 8.57
C PHE A 115 7.43 6.80 8.10
N ASN A 116 8.37 6.89 9.04
CA ASN A 116 9.73 7.32 8.72
C ASN A 116 10.53 6.11 8.27
N ARG A 117 11.26 6.25 7.16
CA ARG A 117 12.12 5.19 6.63
C ARG A 117 13.16 4.69 7.63
N THR A 118 13.53 5.51 8.63
CA THR A 118 14.41 5.12 9.74
C THR A 118 13.88 3.96 10.58
N MET A 119 12.56 3.74 10.61
CA MET A 119 11.94 2.59 11.30
C MET A 119 12.31 1.23 10.67
N LEU A 120 12.81 1.23 9.44
CA LEU A 120 13.30 0.03 8.75
C LEU A 120 14.77 -0.27 9.08
N GLU A 121 15.41 0.52 9.93
CA GLU A 121 16.77 0.32 10.44
C GLU A 121 17.79 0.00 9.33
N GLU A 122 18.44 -1.17 9.35
CA GLU A 122 19.44 -1.59 8.36
C GLU A 122 18.85 -1.63 6.93
N CYS A 123 17.56 -1.96 6.81
CA CYS A 123 16.84 -1.99 5.53
C CYS A 123 16.27 -0.64 5.09
N SER A 124 16.63 0.45 5.78
CA SER A 124 16.18 1.80 5.44
C SER A 124 16.84 2.36 4.18
N GLY A 125 18.00 1.84 3.75
CA GLY A 125 18.74 2.46 2.65
C GLY A 125 19.49 3.74 3.04
N LEU A 126 19.60 4.03 4.35
CA LEU A 126 20.33 5.20 4.89
C LEU A 126 21.77 4.85 5.29
N ALA A 127 21.95 3.75 6.02
CA ALA A 127 23.28 3.27 6.43
C ALA A 127 23.91 2.40 5.33
N ASP A 128 23.14 1.45 4.81
CA ASP A 128 23.52 0.63 3.66
C ASP A 128 22.63 0.94 2.45
N HIS A 129 23.21 1.51 1.41
CA HIS A 129 22.50 1.83 0.17
C HIS A 129 22.24 0.62 -0.72
N THR A 130 22.84 -0.54 -0.40
CA THR A 130 22.66 -1.79 -1.14
C THR A 130 21.60 -2.70 -0.53
N TYR A 131 20.97 -2.32 0.58
CA TYR A 131 19.90 -3.09 1.22
C TYR A 131 20.28 -4.56 1.47
N GLY A 132 21.53 -4.81 1.85
CA GLY A 132 22.10 -6.12 2.15
C GLY A 132 22.36 -7.02 0.94
N TYR A 133 22.07 -6.56 -0.29
CA TYR A 133 22.32 -7.34 -1.51
C TYR A 133 23.81 -7.62 -1.74
N ARG A 134 24.68 -6.69 -1.34
CA ARG A 134 26.14 -6.87 -1.46
C ARG A 134 26.69 -7.96 -0.55
N ASP A 135 26.08 -8.16 0.62
CA ASP A 135 26.53 -9.12 1.63
C ASP A 135 25.79 -10.47 1.55
N GLY A 136 24.95 -10.65 0.51
CA GLY A 136 24.14 -11.85 0.34
C GLY A 136 22.97 -11.97 1.33
N LYS A 137 22.61 -10.88 2.02
CA LYS A 137 21.52 -10.82 3.02
C LYS A 137 20.50 -9.75 2.60
N PRO A 138 19.75 -9.97 1.52
CA PRO A 138 18.93 -8.94 0.90
C PRO A 138 17.73 -8.58 1.77
N CYS A 139 17.43 -7.29 1.88
CA CYS A 139 16.22 -6.78 2.51
C CYS A 139 15.02 -6.92 1.58
N VAL A 140 13.92 -7.44 2.13
CA VAL A 140 12.61 -7.52 1.45
C VAL A 140 11.60 -6.71 2.24
N LEU A 141 11.00 -5.70 1.62
CA LEU A 141 9.97 -4.89 2.26
C LEU A 141 8.61 -5.53 2.08
N ILE A 142 7.84 -5.63 3.15
CA ILE A 142 6.50 -6.21 3.12
C ILE A 142 5.48 -5.09 3.27
N LYS A 143 4.48 -5.09 2.39
CA LYS A 143 3.40 -4.10 2.32
C LYS A 143 2.05 -4.78 2.41
N LEU A 144 1.22 -4.33 3.34
CA LEU A 144 -0.19 -4.71 3.42
C LEU A 144 -1.04 -3.88 2.44
N ASN A 145 -1.98 -4.52 1.76
CA ASN A 145 -2.93 -3.81 0.91
C ASN A 145 -3.92 -3.00 1.74
N ARG A 146 -4.05 -1.72 1.42
CA ARG A 146 -4.97 -0.79 2.10
C ARG A 146 -6.42 -1.11 1.73
N VAL A 147 -7.28 -1.28 2.73
CA VAL A 147 -8.73 -1.46 2.56
C VAL A 147 -9.45 -0.40 3.39
N ILE A 148 -10.40 0.31 2.79
CA ILE A 148 -11.09 1.44 3.44
C ILE A 148 -11.89 0.93 4.63
N GLY A 149 -11.65 1.50 5.82
CA GLY A 149 -12.35 1.14 7.06
C GLY A 149 -11.90 -0.16 7.71
N MET A 150 -10.86 -0.82 7.19
CA MET A 150 -10.35 -2.07 7.76
C MET A 150 -9.59 -1.81 9.06
N LEU A 151 -9.90 -2.61 10.09
CA LEU A 151 -9.22 -2.65 11.37
C LEU A 151 -8.58 -4.05 11.52
N PRO A 152 -7.25 -4.16 11.47
CA PRO A 152 -6.58 -5.44 11.64
C PRO A 152 -6.55 -5.86 13.12
N GLY A 153 -6.40 -7.17 13.34
CA GLY A 153 -6.32 -7.76 14.68
C GLY A 153 -7.68 -8.18 15.24
N LYS A 154 -7.66 -9.20 16.12
CA LYS A 154 -8.79 -9.49 17.01
C LYS A 154 -8.56 -8.73 18.32
N ASP A 155 -9.59 -8.06 18.83
CA ASP A 155 -9.57 -7.37 20.12
C ASP A 155 -8.46 -6.31 20.29
N GLY A 156 -8.07 -5.64 19.21
CA GLY A 156 -7.06 -4.56 19.27
C GLY A 156 -5.61 -5.05 19.38
N GLN A 157 -5.32 -6.29 18.97
CA GLN A 157 -3.92 -6.76 18.85
C GLN A 157 -3.29 -6.30 17.54
N THR A 158 -2.04 -5.83 17.60
CA THR A 158 -1.26 -5.47 16.41
C THR A 158 -0.99 -6.70 15.54
N PRO A 159 -1.29 -6.68 14.24
CA PRO A 159 -0.91 -7.77 13.34
C PRO A 159 0.62 -7.82 13.20
N TYR A 160 1.15 -9.04 13.10
CA TYR A 160 2.57 -9.32 12.89
C TYR A 160 2.78 -10.21 11.66
N ILE A 161 4.01 -10.20 11.13
CA ILE A 161 4.40 -11.01 9.98
C ILE A 161 5.40 -12.07 10.41
N THR A 162 5.23 -13.26 9.85
CA THR A 162 6.20 -14.35 9.94
C THR A 162 6.56 -14.85 8.55
N CYS A 163 7.85 -14.86 8.25
CA CYS A 163 8.46 -15.46 7.07
C CYS A 163 9.09 -16.79 7.48
N GLY A 164 8.85 -17.82 6.68
CA GLY A 164 9.43 -19.15 6.85
C GLY A 164 9.66 -19.81 5.50
N ALA A 165 10.53 -20.81 5.47
CA ALA A 165 10.77 -21.59 4.27
C ALA A 165 9.53 -22.40 3.88
N LYS A 166 9.34 -22.62 2.58
CA LYS A 166 8.23 -23.44 2.06
C LYS A 166 8.39 -24.94 2.38
N LYS A 167 9.63 -25.40 2.58
CA LYS A 167 9.97 -26.78 2.97
C LYS A 167 10.62 -26.75 4.36
N ASP A 168 10.16 -27.61 5.25
CA ASP A 168 10.49 -27.60 6.68
C ASP A 168 11.96 -27.93 7.02
N ASP A 169 12.77 -28.39 6.05
CA ASP A 169 14.16 -28.83 6.28
C ASP A 169 15.20 -27.70 6.19
N SER A 170 14.82 -26.48 5.84
CA SER A 170 15.73 -25.35 5.74
C SER A 170 15.43 -24.30 6.81
N ASP A 171 16.29 -24.21 7.83
CA ASP A 171 16.22 -23.16 8.84
C ASP A 171 16.71 -21.84 8.22
N VAL A 172 15.78 -20.90 8.01
CA VAL A 172 16.07 -19.59 7.43
C VAL A 172 15.96 -18.55 8.55
N GLN A 173 17.10 -17.95 8.89
CA GLN A 173 17.13 -16.86 9.86
C GLN A 173 16.64 -15.57 9.19
N VAL A 174 15.49 -15.07 9.65
CA VAL A 174 14.90 -13.80 9.19
C VAL A 174 14.91 -12.81 10.33
N ILE A 175 15.38 -11.59 10.04
CA ILE A 175 15.35 -10.46 10.97
C ILE A 175 14.27 -9.49 10.46
N TYR A 176 13.44 -8.99 11.39
CA TYR A 176 12.35 -8.07 11.07
C TYR A 176 12.65 -6.66 11.58
N PHE A 177 12.35 -5.67 10.75
CA PHE A 177 12.40 -4.26 11.09
C PHE A 177 11.06 -3.61 10.75
N PRO A 178 10.35 -3.01 11.72
CA PRO A 178 10.67 -2.92 13.15
C PRO A 178 10.63 -4.29 13.86
N PRO A 179 11.15 -4.39 15.11
CA PRO A 179 11.16 -5.65 15.87
C PRO A 179 9.77 -6.31 15.90
N ASN A 180 9.75 -7.65 15.85
CA ASN A 180 8.54 -8.49 15.74
C ASN A 180 7.74 -8.35 14.43
N GLY A 181 8.19 -7.53 13.45
CA GLY A 181 7.55 -7.44 12.14
C GLY A 181 6.09 -6.97 12.21
N THR A 182 5.80 -6.02 13.08
CA THR A 182 4.44 -5.57 13.40
C THR A 182 3.98 -4.41 12.52
N PHE A 183 2.68 -4.34 12.24
CA PHE A 183 2.05 -3.11 11.77
C PHE A 183 1.32 -2.44 12.92
N ASN A 184 1.79 -1.26 13.32
CA ASN A 184 1.18 -0.49 14.39
C ASN A 184 -0.27 -0.10 14.05
N LEU A 185 -1.17 -0.14 15.03
CA LEU A 185 -2.60 0.15 14.85
C LEU A 185 -2.86 1.60 14.42
N MET A 186 -1.93 2.52 14.71
CA MET A 186 -2.04 3.93 14.35
C MET A 186 -2.21 4.18 12.85
N TYR A 187 -1.74 3.26 12.01
CA TYR A 187 -1.89 3.37 10.56
C TYR A 187 -3.31 3.05 10.06
N TYR A 188 -4.21 2.61 10.94
CA TYR A 188 -5.57 2.18 10.63
C TYR A 188 -6.62 3.02 11.38
N PRO A 189 -7.83 3.19 10.82
CA PRO A 189 -8.27 2.72 9.52
C PRO A 189 -7.79 3.61 8.36
N TYR A 190 -7.72 3.02 7.15
CA TYR A 190 -7.53 3.81 5.94
C TYR A 190 -8.85 4.44 5.49
N TYR A 191 -8.82 5.73 5.16
CA TYR A 191 -10.04 6.48 4.79
C TYR A 191 -10.26 6.65 3.27
N GLY A 192 -9.35 6.14 2.44
CA GLY A 192 -9.44 6.27 1.00
C GLY A 192 -8.65 7.47 0.47
N GLN A 193 -8.23 7.39 -0.80
CA GLN A 193 -7.27 8.32 -1.40
C GLN A 193 -7.79 9.77 -1.48
N ARG A 194 -9.11 9.94 -1.51
CA ARG A 194 -9.73 11.27 -1.51
C ARG A 194 -9.78 11.91 -0.13
N ALA A 195 -9.83 11.08 0.93
CA ALA A 195 -9.86 11.58 2.29
C ALA A 195 -8.47 11.70 2.92
N GLN A 196 -7.51 10.87 2.50
CA GLN A 196 -6.18 10.71 3.11
C GLN A 196 -5.09 10.40 2.09
#